data_AF-A0A2E1YRR8-F1
#
_entry.id   AF-A0A2E1YRR8-F1
#
_cell.length_a   1.000
_cell.length_b   1.000
_cell.length_c   1.000
_cell.angle_alpha   90.00
_cell.angle_beta   90.00
_cell.angle_gamma   90.00
#
_symmetry.space_group_name_H-M   'P 1'
#
loop_
_entity.id
_entity.type
_entity.pdbx_description
1 polymer ?
#
loop_
_entity_poly.entity_id
_entity_poly.type
_entity_poly.pdbx_seq_one_letter_code
_entity_poly.pdbx_strand_id
1 'polypeptide(L)'
;MKVYIFNTIFYSCGPGGFTIIRRIISYVKALNFNKFSRTKFIGLNNLFIIACYLNLKSKINDNIYILSILNYSKEHFVQIYQKKKNFLFFLKCLSDIKNIDLDHIGNYLGTLNLSIQNVHSVYLGPNPNEVSFFKNIQIVDRSNILEVIINLSDLIENNQLNQTNCRNLLEENFDPLYGKLPSTN
;
A
#
# COMPACT_ATOMS: atom_id res chain seq x y z
N MET A 1 12.64 20.56 27.56
CA MET A 1 12.46 19.65 26.42
C MET A 1 11.35 20.20 25.54
N LYS A 2 11.61 20.57 24.27
CA LYS A 2 10.54 21.00 23.35
C LYS A 2 9.71 19.77 22.99
N VAL A 3 8.40 19.84 23.18
CA VAL A 3 7.46 18.81 22.73
C VAL A 3 6.98 19.22 21.34
N TYR A 4 7.35 18.46 20.32
CA TYR A 4 6.81 18.64 18.97
C TYR A 4 5.43 17.99 18.93
N ILE A 5 4.39 18.76 18.61
CA ILE A 5 3.03 18.24 18.40
C ILE A 5 2.82 18.15 16.90
N PHE A 6 2.57 16.94 16.40
CA PHE A 6 2.21 16.70 15.01
C PHE A 6 0.69 16.68 14.86
N ASN A 7 0.16 17.27 13.79
CA ASN A 7 -1.27 17.17 13.47
C ASN A 7 -1.65 15.73 13.11
N THR A 8 -0.84 15.12 12.24
CA THR A 8 -1.03 13.76 11.76
C THR A 8 0.31 13.02 11.67
N ILE A 9 0.31 11.75 12.05
CA ILE A 9 1.43 10.83 11.90
C ILE A 9 0.99 9.69 10.98
N PHE A 10 1.64 9.60 9.82
CA PHE A 10 1.49 8.49 8.89
C PHE A 10 2.45 7.37 9.25
N TYR A 11 1.98 6.13 9.20
CA TYR A 11 2.82 4.96 9.46
C TYR A 11 2.45 3.79 8.56
N SER A 12 3.42 2.93 8.27
CA SER A 12 3.17 1.72 7.49
C SER A 12 2.46 0.67 8.33
N CYS A 13 1.37 0.12 7.79
CA CYS A 13 0.68 -1.05 8.34
C CYS A 13 1.10 -2.37 7.66
N GLY A 14 2.07 -2.33 6.74
CA GLY A 14 2.45 -3.47 5.92
C GLY A 14 1.65 -3.54 4.61
N PRO A 15 1.79 -4.62 3.84
CA PRO A 15 2.61 -5.81 4.14
C PRO A 15 4.11 -5.51 4.15
N GLY A 16 4.88 -6.33 4.85
CA GLY A 16 6.33 -6.16 4.99
C GLY A 16 6.92 -7.02 6.10
N GLY A 17 8.18 -6.77 6.47
CA GLY A 17 8.88 -7.56 7.47
C GLY A 17 8.20 -7.56 8.82
N PHE A 18 7.86 -8.76 9.31
CA PHE A 18 7.14 -8.99 10.57
C PHE A 18 7.68 -8.13 11.72
N THR A 19 9.00 -8.20 11.97
CA THR A 19 9.67 -7.47 13.05
C THR A 19 9.58 -5.95 12.88
N ILE A 20 9.74 -5.42 11.66
CA ILE A 20 9.77 -3.98 11.39
C ILE A 20 8.36 -3.40 11.55
N ILE A 21 7.36 -4.01 10.91
CA ILE A 21 5.96 -3.54 10.99
C ILE A 21 5.48 -3.56 12.45
N ARG A 22 5.76 -4.63 13.19
CA ARG A 22 5.39 -4.72 14.62
C ARG A 22 6.08 -3.65 15.46
N ARG A 23 7.36 -3.36 15.22
CA ARG A 23 8.08 -2.28 15.94
C ARG A 23 7.48 -0.91 15.66
N ILE A 24 7.17 -0.60 14.39
CA ILE A 24 6.52 0.65 13.99
C ILE A 24 5.18 0.81 14.73
N ILE A 25 4.33 -0.21 14.69
CA ILE A 25 3.01 -0.18 15.35
C ILE A 25 3.16 0.00 16.86
N SER A 26 4.13 -0.67 17.50
CA SER A 26 4.39 -0.49 18.93
C SER A 26 4.80 0.95 19.27
N TYR A 27 5.67 1.57 18.47
CA TYR A 27 6.03 2.98 18.67
C TYR A 27 4.85 3.92 18.47
N VAL A 28 4.03 3.69 17.45
CA VAL A 28 2.81 4.47 17.20
C VAL A 28 1.83 4.36 18.35
N LYS A 29 1.61 3.14 18.89
CA LYS A 29 0.78 2.92 20.08
C LYS A 29 1.33 3.69 21.28
N ALA A 30 2.63 3.60 21.53
CA ALA A 30 3.28 4.30 22.64
C ALA A 30 3.17 5.83 22.53
N LEU A 31 3.24 6.38 21.31
CA LEU A 31 3.00 7.80 21.06
C LEU A 31 1.53 8.16 21.34
N ASN A 32 0.58 7.39 20.81
CA ASN A 32 -0.85 7.64 21.02
C ASN A 32 -1.24 7.62 22.52
N PHE A 33 -0.64 6.73 23.32
CA PHE A 33 -0.86 6.69 24.77
C PHE A 33 -0.31 7.92 25.52
N ASN A 34 0.74 8.57 25.02
CA ASN A 34 1.48 9.62 25.73
C ASN A 34 1.09 11.03 25.27
N LYS A 35 0.02 11.62 25.82
CA LYS A 35 -0.38 13.05 25.64
C LYS A 35 -0.52 13.58 24.20
N PHE A 36 -0.32 12.76 23.16
CA PHE A 36 -0.58 13.07 21.75
C PHE A 36 -2.04 12.82 21.37
N SER A 37 -2.98 13.03 22.29
CA SER A 37 -4.41 12.75 22.07
C SER A 37 -5.04 13.59 20.95
N ARG A 38 -4.40 14.71 20.57
CA ARG A 38 -4.81 15.56 19.45
C ARG A 38 -4.18 15.16 18.12
N THR A 39 -3.15 14.31 18.14
CA THR A 39 -2.48 13.83 16.92
C THR A 39 -3.29 12.71 16.30
N LYS A 40 -3.55 12.82 15.00
CA LYS A 40 -4.19 11.75 14.23
C LYS A 40 -3.13 10.74 13.83
N PHE A 41 -3.40 9.46 14.03
CA PHE A 41 -2.52 8.39 13.58
C PHE A 41 -3.19 7.67 12.41
N ILE A 42 -2.55 7.71 11.25
CA ILE A 42 -3.09 7.14 10.02
C ILE A 42 -2.16 6.06 9.49
N GLY A 43 -2.68 4.83 9.52
CA GLY A 43 -2.01 3.67 8.98
C GLY A 43 -2.16 3.63 7.45
N LEU A 44 -1.10 3.27 6.74
CA LEU A 44 -1.10 3.16 5.28
C LEU A 44 -0.71 1.74 4.86
N ASN A 45 -1.49 1.17 3.94
CA ASN A 45 -1.19 -0.10 3.29
C ASN A 45 -0.14 0.11 2.19
N ASN A 46 0.99 -0.59 2.27
CA ASN A 46 2.10 -0.42 1.33
C ASN A 46 1.68 -0.75 -0.12
N LEU A 47 0.83 -1.76 -0.32
CA LEU A 47 0.35 -2.10 -1.67
C LEU A 47 -0.57 -1.02 -2.23
N PHE A 48 -1.37 -0.39 -1.39
CA PHE A 48 -2.21 0.72 -1.80
C PHE A 48 -1.37 1.92 -2.24
N ILE A 49 -0.32 2.26 -1.48
CA ILE A 49 0.60 3.35 -1.82
C ILE A 49 1.30 3.09 -3.17
N ILE A 50 1.73 1.86 -3.41
CA ILE A 50 2.35 1.46 -4.68
C ILE A 50 1.33 1.55 -5.84
N ALA A 51 0.09 1.13 -5.64
CA ALA A 51 -0.98 1.28 -6.64
C ALA A 51 -1.29 2.76 -6.95
N CYS A 52 -1.30 3.61 -5.91
CA CYS A 52 -1.48 5.06 -6.06
C CYS A 52 -0.34 5.71 -6.87
N TYR A 53 0.90 5.26 -6.66
CA TYR A 53 2.05 5.70 -7.49
C TYR A 53 1.81 5.41 -8.98
N LEU A 54 1.37 4.21 -9.32
CA LEU A 54 1.07 3.84 -10.70
C LEU A 54 -0.04 4.72 -11.29
N ASN A 55 -1.12 4.96 -10.53
CA ASN A 55 -2.20 5.84 -10.98
C ASN A 55 -1.73 7.28 -11.21
N LEU A 56 -0.85 7.80 -10.34
CA LEU A 56 -0.21 9.12 -10.44
C LEU A 56 0.62 9.27 -11.72
N LYS A 57 1.51 8.31 -12.01
CA LYS A 57 2.44 8.42 -13.13
C LYS A 57 1.80 8.12 -14.48
N SER A 58 0.90 7.14 -14.53
CA SER A 58 0.47 6.56 -15.80
C SER A 58 -0.89 7.07 -16.30
N LYS A 59 -1.54 8.00 -15.59
CA LYS A 59 -2.88 8.56 -15.91
C LYS A 59 -3.84 7.49 -16.44
N ILE A 60 -3.90 6.36 -15.74
CA ILE A 60 -4.64 5.18 -16.16
C ILE A 60 -6.12 5.54 -16.34
N ASN A 61 -6.81 5.03 -17.36
CA ASN A 61 -8.25 5.28 -17.52
C ASN A 61 -9.08 4.69 -16.37
N ASP A 62 -10.26 5.24 -16.15
CA ASP A 62 -11.19 4.73 -15.15
C ASP A 62 -11.58 3.27 -15.42
N ASN A 63 -11.94 2.54 -14.35
CA ASN A 63 -12.33 1.12 -14.34
C ASN A 63 -11.22 0.12 -14.69
N ILE A 64 -9.99 0.58 -14.92
CA ILE A 64 -8.84 -0.30 -15.11
C ILE A 64 -8.42 -0.94 -13.79
N TYR A 65 -7.95 -2.18 -13.89
CA TYR A 65 -7.41 -2.97 -12.79
C TYR A 65 -5.92 -2.71 -12.60
N ILE A 66 -5.49 -2.61 -11.35
CA ILE A 66 -4.11 -2.42 -10.95
C ILE A 66 -3.70 -3.62 -10.08
N LEU A 67 -2.64 -4.32 -10.46
CA LEU A 67 -1.98 -5.32 -9.63
C LEU A 67 -0.77 -4.66 -8.97
N SER A 68 -0.87 -4.45 -7.66
CA SER A 68 0.28 -4.03 -6.87
C SER A 68 1.05 -5.22 -6.35
N ILE A 69 2.36 -5.19 -6.52
CA ILE A 69 3.30 -6.24 -6.08
C ILE A 69 4.36 -5.60 -5.20
N LEU A 70 4.54 -6.13 -3.99
CA LEU A 70 5.64 -5.80 -3.10
C LEU A 70 6.48 -7.05 -2.86
N ASN A 71 7.74 -7.03 -3.30
CA ASN A 71 8.72 -8.03 -2.87
C ASN A 71 9.39 -7.56 -1.58
N TYR A 72 9.17 -8.32 -0.52
CA TYR A 72 9.90 -8.18 0.72
C TYR A 72 10.52 -9.52 1.11
N SER A 73 11.86 -9.59 1.12
CA SER A 73 12.59 -10.76 1.59
C SER A 73 12.20 -12.08 0.90
N LYS A 74 12.00 -12.04 -0.43
CA LYS A 74 11.54 -13.16 -1.29
C LYS A 74 10.07 -13.55 -1.13
N GLU A 75 9.30 -12.80 -0.34
CA GLU A 75 7.84 -12.92 -0.32
C GLU A 75 7.23 -11.87 -1.24
N HIS A 76 6.32 -12.29 -2.11
CA HIS A 76 5.63 -11.40 -3.04
C HIS A 76 4.21 -11.16 -2.56
N PHE A 77 4.01 -10.04 -1.90
CA PHE A 77 2.69 -9.59 -1.50
C PHE A 77 2.00 -8.95 -2.69
N VAL A 78 0.78 -9.38 -2.95
CA VAL A 78 -0.04 -8.88 -4.06
C VAL A 78 -1.42 -8.47 -3.58
N GLN A 79 -1.94 -7.43 -4.24
CA GLN A 79 -3.30 -6.97 -4.04
C GLN A 79 -3.80 -6.27 -5.30
N ILE A 80 -5.08 -6.45 -5.58
CA ILE A 80 -5.72 -5.96 -6.80
C ILE A 80 -6.68 -4.83 -6.46
N TYR A 81 -6.55 -3.77 -7.23
CA TYR A 81 -7.37 -2.57 -7.13
C TYR A 81 -8.08 -2.31 -8.44
N GLN A 82 -9.21 -1.63 -8.38
CA GLN A 82 -9.85 -1.04 -9.54
C GLN A 82 -9.90 0.47 -9.38
N LYS A 83 -9.35 1.19 -10.36
CA LYS A 83 -9.48 2.64 -10.40
C LYS A 83 -10.95 3.03 -10.55
N LYS A 84 -11.43 3.88 -9.64
CA LYS A 84 -12.75 4.50 -9.72
C LYS A 84 -12.64 5.93 -10.25
N LYS A 85 -13.77 6.48 -10.70
CA LYS A 85 -13.81 7.73 -11.49
C LYS A 85 -13.05 8.88 -10.84
N ASN A 86 -12.28 9.60 -11.66
CA ASN A 86 -11.79 10.98 -11.49
C ASN A 86 -11.06 11.35 -10.19
N PHE A 87 -10.77 10.43 -9.28
CA PHE A 87 -10.02 10.72 -8.06
C PHE A 87 -8.77 9.86 -7.93
N LEU A 88 -7.65 10.52 -7.68
CA LEU A 88 -6.31 9.92 -7.72
C LEU A 88 -6.12 8.78 -6.71
N PHE A 89 -6.77 8.90 -5.56
CA PHE A 89 -6.66 7.93 -4.48
C PHE A 89 -7.89 7.03 -4.34
N PHE A 90 -8.86 7.13 -5.27
CA PHE A 90 -10.04 6.26 -5.24
C PHE A 90 -9.75 4.97 -5.99
N LEU A 91 -9.07 4.07 -5.28
CA LEU A 91 -8.78 2.72 -5.73
C LEU A 91 -9.66 1.77 -4.93
N LYS A 92 -10.67 1.20 -5.57
CA LYS A 92 -11.49 0.16 -4.92
C LYS A 92 -10.64 -1.10 -4.75
N CYS A 93 -10.41 -1.52 -3.51
CA CYS A 93 -9.80 -2.80 -3.22
C CYS A 93 -10.72 -3.95 -3.67
N LEU A 94 -10.19 -4.88 -4.47
CA LEU A 94 -10.95 -6.02 -5.00
C LEU A 94 -10.50 -7.37 -4.44
N SER A 95 -9.39 -7.40 -3.70
CA SER A 95 -8.85 -8.63 -3.15
C SER A 95 -8.23 -8.39 -1.79
N ASP A 96 -8.25 -9.43 -0.95
CA ASP A 96 -7.35 -9.48 0.19
C ASP A 96 -5.89 -9.47 -0.27
N ILE A 97 -4.98 -9.09 0.63
CA ILE A 97 -3.55 -9.26 0.42
C ILE A 97 -3.23 -10.76 0.37
N LYS A 98 -2.50 -11.18 -0.65
CA LYS A 98 -2.00 -12.55 -0.78
C LYS A 98 -0.48 -12.55 -0.88
N ASN A 99 0.14 -13.60 -0.37
CA ASN A 99 1.55 -13.91 -0.64
C ASN A 99 1.56 -15.02 -1.69
N ILE A 100 2.02 -14.72 -2.90
CA ILE A 100 1.86 -15.59 -4.07
C ILE A 100 3.19 -15.72 -4.79
N ASP A 101 3.58 -16.94 -5.14
CA ASP A 101 4.67 -17.14 -6.10
C ASP A 101 4.29 -16.52 -7.45
N LEU A 102 5.15 -15.64 -7.96
CA LEU A 102 4.88 -14.89 -9.19
C LEU A 102 4.64 -15.79 -10.41
N ASP A 103 5.18 -17.02 -10.41
CA ASP A 103 4.89 -18.03 -11.45
C ASP A 103 3.41 -18.45 -11.49
N HIS A 104 2.69 -18.29 -10.37
CA HIS A 104 1.28 -18.60 -10.23
C HIS A 104 0.35 -17.38 -10.33
N ILE A 105 0.89 -16.19 -10.67
CA ILE A 105 0.10 -14.96 -10.73
C ILE A 105 -1.06 -15.05 -11.73
N GLY A 106 -0.86 -15.75 -12.86
CA GLY A 106 -1.89 -15.94 -13.87
C GLY A 106 -3.10 -16.71 -13.34
N ASN A 107 -2.87 -17.78 -12.57
CA ASN A 107 -3.92 -18.56 -11.93
C ASN A 107 -4.69 -17.71 -10.92
N TYR A 108 -3.98 -16.92 -10.11
CA TYR A 108 -4.59 -16.01 -9.16
C TYR A 108 -5.49 -14.96 -9.83
N LEU A 109 -5.01 -14.30 -10.89
CA LEU A 109 -5.82 -13.36 -11.68
C LEU A 109 -7.05 -14.05 -12.28
N GLY A 110 -6.90 -15.29 -12.73
CA GLY A 110 -8.00 -16.12 -13.25
C GLY A 110 -9.14 -16.31 -12.24
N THR A 111 -8.84 -16.43 -10.94
CA THR A 111 -9.88 -16.54 -9.88
C THR A 111 -10.78 -15.31 -9.77
N LEU A 112 -10.34 -14.17 -10.34
CA LEU A 112 -11.06 -12.89 -10.35
C LEU A 112 -11.57 -12.53 -11.75
N ASN A 113 -11.53 -13.47 -12.71
CA ASN A 113 -11.81 -13.23 -14.13
C ASN A 113 -10.92 -12.14 -14.76
N LEU A 114 -9.68 -12.02 -14.27
CA LEU A 114 -8.68 -11.09 -14.79
C LEU A 114 -7.59 -11.85 -15.54
N SER A 115 -6.88 -11.14 -16.41
CA SER A 115 -5.72 -11.65 -17.15
C SER A 115 -4.60 -10.64 -17.08
N ILE A 116 -3.35 -11.07 -17.28
CA ILE A 116 -2.24 -10.11 -17.20
C ILE A 116 -2.27 -9.02 -18.29
N GLN A 117 -3.08 -9.23 -19.33
CA GLN A 117 -3.24 -8.28 -20.43
C GLN A 117 -4.23 -7.16 -20.09
N ASN A 118 -5.17 -7.40 -19.15
CA ASN A 118 -6.19 -6.43 -18.76
C ASN A 118 -5.92 -5.78 -17.39
N VAL A 119 -4.72 -6.00 -16.84
CA VAL A 119 -4.27 -5.45 -15.57
C VAL A 119 -2.99 -4.65 -15.77
N HIS A 120 -2.92 -3.46 -15.18
CA HIS A 120 -1.70 -2.69 -15.08
C HIS A 120 -0.93 -3.11 -13.84
N SER A 121 0.29 -3.59 -14.02
CA SER A 121 1.09 -4.08 -12.90
C SER A 121 2.06 -3.02 -12.41
N VAL A 122 2.28 -2.98 -11.11
CA VAL A 122 3.29 -2.13 -10.48
C VAL A 122 4.04 -2.94 -9.43
N TYR A 123 5.36 -2.78 -9.40
CA TYR A 123 6.25 -3.58 -8.56
C TYR A 123 7.19 -2.70 -7.76
N LEU A 124 7.25 -2.95 -6.46
CA LEU A 124 8.29 -2.43 -5.57
C LEU A 124 9.09 -3.59 -4.99
N GLY A 125 10.39 -3.61 -5.24
CA GLY A 125 11.27 -4.67 -4.75
C GLY A 125 12.73 -4.44 -5.11
N PRO A 126 13.66 -5.19 -4.50
CA PRO A 126 15.09 -5.01 -4.69
C PRO A 126 15.58 -5.52 -6.07
N ASN A 127 14.89 -6.50 -6.66
CA ASN A 127 15.29 -7.13 -7.91
C ASN A 127 14.18 -6.97 -8.97
N PRO A 128 14.33 -6.10 -9.98
CA PRO A 128 13.33 -5.94 -11.04
C PRO A 128 13.27 -7.14 -12.00
N ASN A 129 14.31 -7.98 -12.05
CA ASN A 129 14.34 -9.12 -12.97
C ASN A 129 13.31 -10.20 -12.60
N GLU A 130 12.89 -10.27 -11.33
CA GLU A 130 11.85 -11.20 -10.87
C GLU A 130 10.49 -10.96 -11.53
N VAL A 131 10.27 -9.76 -12.08
CA VAL A 131 9.05 -9.39 -12.77
C VAL A 131 9.29 -9.08 -14.25
N SER A 132 10.45 -9.45 -14.79
CA SER A 132 10.82 -9.18 -16.19
C SER A 132 9.90 -9.86 -17.22
N PHE A 133 9.22 -10.94 -16.82
CA PHE A 133 8.26 -11.64 -17.67
C PHE A 133 6.92 -10.89 -17.82
N PHE A 134 6.66 -9.87 -17.00
CA PHE A 134 5.50 -9.00 -17.18
C PHE A 134 5.77 -7.97 -18.28
N LYS A 135 5.00 -8.04 -19.38
CA LYS A 135 5.17 -7.10 -20.51
C LYS A 135 4.93 -5.64 -20.13
N ASN A 136 3.97 -5.38 -19.24
CA ASN A 136 3.51 -4.04 -18.87
C ASN A 136 3.57 -3.85 -17.35
N ILE A 137 4.78 -3.88 -16.77
CA ILE A 137 4.98 -3.60 -15.34
C ILE A 137 5.76 -2.31 -15.12
N GLN A 138 5.27 -1.47 -14.21
CA GLN A 138 6.01 -0.31 -13.75
C GLN A 138 6.83 -0.66 -12.51
N ILE A 139 8.15 -0.51 -12.61
CA ILE A 139 9.06 -0.65 -11.47
C ILE A 139 9.07 0.66 -10.68
N VAL A 140 8.89 0.58 -9.36
CA VAL A 140 8.87 1.74 -8.47
C VAL A 140 10.20 1.93 -7.79
N ASP A 141 10.79 3.11 -7.95
CA ASP A 141 11.86 3.57 -7.08
C ASP A 141 11.28 3.97 -5.72
N ARG A 142 11.93 3.56 -4.63
CA ARG A 142 11.48 3.85 -3.26
C ARG A 142 11.35 5.35 -2.98
N SER A 143 12.21 6.18 -3.57
CA SER A 143 12.16 7.63 -3.41
C SER A 143 10.87 8.24 -3.96
N ASN A 144 10.30 7.64 -5.01
CA ASN A 144 9.07 8.12 -5.63
C ASN A 144 7.82 7.85 -4.80
N ILE A 145 7.90 6.98 -3.79
CA ILE A 145 6.80 6.74 -2.84
C ILE A 145 6.51 7.99 -2.01
N LEU A 146 7.52 8.84 -1.77
CA LEU A 146 7.36 10.06 -0.99
C LEU A 146 6.34 11.02 -1.61
N GLU A 147 6.32 11.13 -2.94
CA GLU A 147 5.35 11.97 -3.68
C GLU A 147 3.92 11.52 -3.40
N VAL A 148 3.67 10.20 -3.35
CA VAL A 148 2.35 9.65 -3.02
C VAL A 148 1.95 10.01 -1.59
N ILE A 149 2.88 9.87 -0.64
CA ILE A 149 2.64 10.16 0.78
C ILE A 149 2.34 11.65 0.98
N ILE A 150 3.06 12.55 0.31
CA ILE A 150 2.81 13.99 0.38
C ILE A 150 1.40 14.31 -0.14
N ASN A 151 1.06 13.84 -1.34
CA ASN A 151 -0.26 14.10 -1.93
C ASN A 151 -1.41 13.50 -1.09
N LEU A 152 -1.22 12.34 -0.48
CA LEU A 152 -2.17 11.76 0.48
C LEU A 152 -2.27 12.60 1.76
N SER A 153 -1.14 13.08 2.27
CA SER A 153 -1.11 13.95 3.45
C SER A 153 -1.91 15.22 3.20
N ASP A 154 -1.69 15.90 2.07
CA ASP A 154 -2.42 17.11 1.70
C ASP A 154 -3.93 16.84 1.60
N LEU A 155 -4.32 15.73 0.97
CA LEU A 155 -5.73 15.34 0.90
C LEU A 155 -6.35 15.21 2.29
N ILE A 156 -5.67 14.50 3.18
CA ILE A 156 -6.16 14.14 4.51
C ILE A 156 -6.25 15.37 5.40
N GLU A 157 -5.23 16.24 5.37
CA GLU A 157 -5.23 17.48 6.14
C GLU A 157 -6.30 18.45 5.64
N ASN A 158 -6.38 18.67 4.32
CA ASN A 158 -7.35 19.60 3.71
C ASN A 158 -8.80 19.19 3.97
N ASN A 159 -9.09 17.89 4.04
CA ASN A 159 -10.43 17.38 4.34
C ASN A 159 -10.62 17.03 5.82
N GLN A 160 -9.63 17.33 6.67
CA GLN A 160 -9.61 17.03 8.10
C GLN A 160 -9.96 15.57 8.44
N LEU A 161 -9.59 14.62 7.57
CA LEU A 161 -9.94 13.22 7.74
C LEU A 161 -9.25 12.63 8.98
N ASN A 162 -9.88 11.62 9.57
CA ASN A 162 -9.31 10.78 10.62
C ASN A 162 -9.16 9.35 10.07
N GLN A 163 -8.57 8.43 10.85
CA GLN A 163 -8.35 7.05 10.43
C GLN A 163 -9.60 6.37 9.86
N THR A 164 -10.75 6.50 10.55
CA THR A 164 -12.01 5.87 10.13
C THR A 164 -12.52 6.45 8.81
N ASN A 165 -12.52 7.78 8.69
CA ASN A 165 -13.00 8.44 7.49
C ASN A 165 -12.03 8.21 6.31
N CYS A 166 -10.73 8.10 6.57
CA CYS A 166 -9.75 7.69 5.56
C CYS A 166 -10.01 6.27 5.07
N ARG A 167 -10.27 5.31 5.97
CA ARG A 167 -10.61 3.93 5.58
C ARG A 167 -11.82 3.90 4.66
N ASN A 168 -12.87 4.65 5.02
CA ASN A 168 -14.10 4.70 4.22
C ASN A 168 -13.89 5.39 2.87
N LEU A 169 -13.15 6.51 2.85
CA LEU A 169 -12.88 7.27 1.63
C LEU A 169 -12.00 6.48 0.65
N LEU A 170 -10.99 5.79 1.16
CA LEU A 170 -10.01 5.06 0.35
C LEU A 170 -10.44 3.61 0.10
N GLU A 171 -11.54 3.15 0.69
CA GLU A 171 -12.00 1.76 0.68
C GLU A 171 -10.91 0.76 1.10
N GLU A 172 -10.03 1.18 2.02
CA GLU A 172 -8.85 0.43 2.45
C GLU A 172 -8.98 -0.13 3.86
N ASN A 173 -8.47 -1.36 4.04
CA ASN A 173 -8.19 -1.86 5.38
C ASN A 173 -6.75 -1.52 5.80
N PHE A 174 -6.61 -0.70 6.84
CA PHE A 174 -5.32 -0.34 7.43
C PHE A 174 -4.95 -1.19 8.64
N ASP A 175 -5.51 -2.39 8.75
CA ASP A 175 -5.09 -3.32 9.80
C ASP A 175 -3.68 -3.84 9.51
N PRO A 176 -2.85 -4.07 10.55
CA PRO A 176 -1.51 -4.58 10.36
C PRO A 176 -1.46 -5.90 9.60
N LEU A 177 -0.72 -5.94 8.51
CA LEU A 177 -0.49 -7.14 7.72
C LEU A 177 1.00 -7.46 7.73
N TYR A 178 1.32 -8.64 8.26
CA TYR A 178 2.71 -9.07 8.44
C TYR A 178 3.07 -10.12 7.40
N GLY A 179 4.31 -10.08 6.91
CA GLY A 179 4.89 -11.23 6.22
C GLY A 179 5.07 -12.42 7.17
N LYS A 180 5.48 -13.57 6.62
CA LYS A 180 5.64 -14.79 7.44
C LYS A 180 6.52 -14.47 8.65
N LEU A 181 6.14 -15.05 9.79
CA LEU A 181 6.99 -15.09 10.97
C LEU A 181 8.37 -15.63 10.54
N PRO A 182 9.48 -15.11 11.12
CA PRO A 182 10.74 -15.82 11.02
C PRO A 182 10.47 -17.26 11.46
N SER A 183 10.86 -18.24 10.64
CA SER A 183 10.91 -19.62 11.11
C SER A 183 11.72 -19.62 12.39
N THR A 184 11.08 -19.93 13.51
CA THR A 184 11.80 -20.27 14.73
C THR A 184 12.63 -21.49 14.38
N ASN A 185 13.94 -21.26 14.16
CA ASN A 185 14.93 -22.33 14.11
C ASN A 185 14.93 -23.10 15.43
#